data_AF-A0A7G8EAV8-F1
#
_entry.id   AF-A0A7G8EAV8-F1
#
_cell.length_a   1.000
_cell.length_b   1.000
_cell.length_c   1.000
_cell.angle_alpha   90.00
_cell.angle_beta   90.00
_cell.angle_gamma   90.00
#
_symmetry.space_group_name_H-M   'P 1'
#
loop_
_entity.id
_entity.type
_entity.pdbx_description
1 polymer ?
#
loop_
_entity_poly.entity_id
_entity_poly.type
_entity_poly.pdbx_seq_one_letter_code
_entity_poly.pdbx_strand_id
1 'polypeptide(L)'
;MVTAAGEAGAQLASALRLAGNHQILSFLDDAPSLWRRTINGIPIQPPQGLSEIQEQLDQVLLAIPSLPRSERRRIVSALQRQAIPVLQIPSVDDLTSGRARIRVSKLPPHPHGAWGDLLPTRLSGRGRGGCGG
;
A
#
# COMPACT_ATOMS: atom_id res chain seq x y z
N MET A 1 0.05 -5.69 4.05
CA MET A 1 -0.06 -4.65 3.00
C MET A 1 -0.42 -5.28 1.65
N VAL A 2 -1.02 -4.53 0.73
CA VAL A 2 -1.20 -4.97 -0.68
C VAL A 2 -0.62 -3.97 -1.65
N THR A 3 -0.27 -4.40 -2.86
CA THR A 3 0.28 -3.52 -3.92
C THR A 3 -0.16 -3.93 -5.31
N ALA A 4 -0.01 -3.09 -6.34
CA ALA A 4 -0.38 -3.44 -7.72
C ALA A 4 0.56 -4.50 -8.34
N ALA A 5 0.07 -5.42 -9.18
CA ALA A 5 0.84 -6.55 -9.73
C ALA A 5 1.83 -6.22 -10.87
N GLY A 6 2.12 -4.93 -11.09
CA GLY A 6 3.06 -4.48 -12.12
C GLY A 6 4.53 -4.48 -11.65
N GLU A 7 5.43 -4.16 -12.59
CA GLU A 7 6.88 -4.09 -12.34
C GLU A 7 7.24 -3.19 -11.14
N ALA A 8 6.67 -1.99 -11.08
CA ALA A 8 6.89 -1.07 -9.96
C ALA A 8 6.45 -1.67 -8.61
N GLY A 9 5.33 -2.41 -8.60
CA GLY A 9 4.85 -3.10 -7.41
C GLY A 9 5.77 -4.25 -7.00
N ALA A 10 6.30 -5.02 -7.96
CA ALA A 10 7.23 -6.11 -7.70
C ALA A 10 8.59 -5.61 -7.16
N GLN A 11 9.10 -4.49 -7.71
CA GLN A 11 10.31 -3.84 -7.21
C GLN A 11 10.13 -3.34 -5.77
N LEU A 12 8.99 -2.70 -5.49
CA LEU A 12 8.66 -2.22 -4.15
C LEU A 12 8.50 -3.38 -3.16
N ALA A 13 7.82 -4.47 -3.54
CA ALA A 13 7.69 -5.66 -2.71
C ALA A 13 9.06 -6.26 -2.36
N SER A 14 9.98 -6.29 -3.33
CA SER A 14 11.35 -6.77 -3.11
C SER A 14 12.11 -5.86 -2.13
N ALA A 15 12.02 -4.53 -2.30
CA ALA A 15 12.66 -3.58 -1.40
C ALA A 15 12.12 -3.67 0.05
N LEU A 16 10.81 -3.81 0.21
CA LEU A 16 10.17 -3.97 1.52
C LEU A 16 10.56 -5.29 2.19
N ARG A 17 10.65 -6.38 1.40
CA ARG A 17 11.12 -7.68 1.90
C ARG A 17 12.55 -7.60 2.40
N LEU A 18 13.43 -6.87 1.71
CA LEU A 18 14.82 -6.65 2.16
C LEU A 18 14.89 -5.81 3.44
N ALA A 19 14.01 -4.81 3.59
CA ALA A 19 13.93 -4.00 4.81
C ALA A 19 13.43 -4.79 6.04
N GLY A 20 12.70 -5.89 5.84
CA GLY A 20 12.34 -6.86 6.88
C GLY A 20 11.26 -6.41 7.87
N ASN A 21 10.77 -5.19 7.77
CA ASN A 21 9.79 -4.59 8.69
C ASN A 21 8.39 -4.44 8.07
N HIS A 22 8.19 -4.87 6.82
CA HIS A 22 6.92 -4.80 6.11
C HIS A 22 6.63 -6.10 5.38
N GLN A 23 5.35 -6.48 5.33
CA GLN A 23 4.90 -7.67 4.62
C GLN A 23 3.84 -7.32 3.57
N ILE A 24 4.09 -7.75 2.32
CA ILE A 24 3.09 -7.77 1.26
C ILE A 24 2.32 -9.09 1.36
N LEU A 25 1.02 -8.99 1.58
CA LEU A 25 0.10 -10.13 1.68
C LEU A 25 -0.39 -10.55 0.29
N SER A 26 -0.61 -9.58 -0.61
CA SER A 26 -1.18 -9.83 -1.93
C SER A 26 -0.85 -8.71 -2.92
N PHE A 27 -0.83 -9.07 -4.20
CA PHE A 27 -0.83 -8.15 -5.33
C PHE A 27 -2.25 -7.97 -5.86
N LEU A 28 -2.61 -6.76 -6.29
CA LEU A 28 -3.90 -6.45 -6.91
C LEU A 28 -3.73 -6.18 -8.40
N ASP A 29 -4.59 -6.79 -9.21
CA ASP A 29 -4.67 -6.50 -10.64
C ASP A 29 -6.09 -6.70 -11.17
N ASP A 30 -6.51 -5.87 -12.11
CA ASP A 30 -7.83 -5.96 -12.74
C ASP A 30 -7.89 -7.04 -13.81
N ALA A 31 -6.74 -7.47 -14.36
CA ALA A 31 -6.67 -8.47 -15.43
C ALA A 31 -7.02 -9.87 -14.90
N PRO A 32 -8.15 -10.48 -15.30
CA PRO A 32 -8.57 -11.78 -14.78
C PRO A 32 -7.59 -12.92 -15.11
N SER A 33 -6.83 -12.76 -16.20
CA SER A 33 -5.77 -13.69 -16.61
C SER A 33 -4.59 -13.73 -15.63
N LEU A 34 -4.47 -12.74 -14.74
CA LEU A 34 -3.43 -12.69 -13.72
C LEU A 34 -3.88 -13.27 -12.38
N TRP A 35 -5.19 -13.40 -12.13
CA TRP A 35 -5.70 -13.90 -10.86
C TRP A 35 -5.25 -15.34 -10.60
N ARG A 36 -4.99 -15.66 -9.32
CA ARG A 36 -4.44 -16.97 -8.86
C ARG A 36 -3.00 -17.27 -9.31
N ARG A 37 -2.36 -16.38 -10.08
CA ARG A 37 -0.90 -16.41 -10.26
C ARG A 37 -0.22 -15.80 -9.05
N THR A 38 1.10 -15.96 -8.98
CA THR A 38 1.92 -15.37 -7.94
C THR A 38 3.09 -14.58 -8.53
N ILE A 39 3.56 -13.59 -7.79
CA ILE A 39 4.83 -12.90 -8.02
C ILE A 39 5.68 -13.16 -6.78
N ASN A 40 6.81 -13.85 -6.94
CA ASN A 40 7.71 -14.21 -5.83
C ASN A 40 7.01 -14.92 -4.66
N GLY A 41 6.00 -15.76 -4.96
CA GLY A 41 5.22 -16.50 -3.97
C GLY A 41 4.06 -15.71 -3.32
N ILE A 42 3.90 -14.42 -3.67
CA ILE A 42 2.78 -13.58 -3.21
C ILE A 42 1.65 -13.68 -4.24
N PRO A 43 0.40 -13.96 -3.83
CA PRO A 43 -0.73 -14.14 -4.74
C PRO A 43 -1.12 -12.83 -5.45
N ILE A 44 -1.64 -12.94 -6.67
CA ILE A 44 -2.35 -11.87 -7.38
C ILE A 44 -3.85 -12.10 -7.22
N GLN A 45 -4.55 -11.08 -6.73
CA GLN A 45 -5.99 -11.10 -6.45
C GLN A 45 -6.73 -9.97 -7.18
N PRO A 46 -8.02 -10.16 -7.45
CA PRO A 46 -8.90 -9.09 -7.89
C PRO A 46 -9.03 -8.01 -6.78
N PRO A 47 -9.27 -6.73 -7.13
CA PRO A 47 -9.58 -5.70 -6.14
C PRO A 47 -10.78 -6.03 -5.27
N GLN A 48 -11.71 -6.84 -5.75
CA GLN A 48 -12.88 -7.29 -4.99
C GLN A 48 -12.50 -8.22 -3.82
N GLY A 49 -11.36 -8.92 -3.91
CA GLY A 49 -10.85 -9.78 -2.85
C GLY A 49 -10.26 -9.04 -1.65
N LEU A 50 -10.06 -7.71 -1.76
CA LEU A 50 -9.57 -6.88 -0.64
C LEU A 50 -10.42 -7.00 0.61
N SER A 51 -11.75 -7.12 0.45
CA SER A 51 -12.69 -7.20 1.56
C SER A 51 -12.45 -8.42 2.45
N GLU A 52 -11.92 -9.53 1.89
CA GLU A 52 -11.66 -10.77 2.63
C GLU A 52 -10.43 -10.67 3.54
N ILE A 53 -9.49 -9.79 3.20
CA ILE A 53 -8.22 -9.61 3.92
C ILE A 53 -8.13 -8.27 4.63
N GLN A 54 -9.19 -7.45 4.57
CA GLN A 54 -9.19 -6.06 5.04
C GLN A 54 -8.73 -5.90 6.49
N GLU A 55 -9.16 -6.79 7.39
CA GLU A 55 -8.80 -6.75 8.80
C GLU A 55 -7.31 -7.02 9.05
N GLN A 56 -6.61 -7.60 8.08
CA GLN A 56 -5.18 -7.90 8.13
C GLN A 56 -4.34 -6.81 7.47
N LEU A 57 -4.96 -5.74 6.94
CA LEU A 57 -4.30 -4.71 6.16
C LEU A 57 -4.08 -3.42 6.93
N ASP A 58 -2.81 -3.12 7.19
CA ASP A 58 -2.43 -1.80 7.71
C ASP A 58 -2.52 -0.69 6.65
N GLN A 59 -2.23 -1.03 5.38
CA GLN A 59 -2.22 -0.07 4.28
C GLN A 59 -2.21 -0.75 2.90
N VAL A 60 -2.66 0.01 1.89
CA VAL A 60 -2.59 -0.29 0.46
C VAL A 60 -1.53 0.59 -0.19
N LEU A 61 -0.63 -0.02 -0.96
CA LEU A 61 0.34 0.66 -1.81
C LEU A 61 -0.20 0.72 -3.23
N LEU A 62 -0.46 1.91 -3.75
CA LEU A 62 -0.95 2.07 -5.12
C LEU A 62 0.18 2.58 -6.02
N ALA A 63 0.68 1.70 -6.89
CA ALA A 63 1.72 1.99 -7.87
C ALA A 63 1.21 1.76 -9.30
N ILE A 64 0.23 2.57 -9.74
CA ILE A 64 -0.32 2.48 -11.11
C ILE A 64 -0.13 3.81 -11.86
N PRO A 65 1.08 4.10 -12.35
CA PRO A 65 1.37 5.35 -13.05
C PRO A 65 0.67 5.45 -14.41
N SER A 66 0.37 4.30 -15.04
CA SER A 66 -0.28 4.19 -16.36
C SER A 66 -1.76 4.55 -16.36
N LEU A 67 -2.44 4.53 -15.20
CA LEU A 67 -3.86 4.86 -15.14
C LEU A 67 -4.11 6.37 -15.21
N PRO A 68 -5.17 6.83 -15.93
CA PRO A 68 -5.63 8.21 -15.90
C PRO A 68 -5.88 8.70 -14.48
N ARG A 69 -5.64 9.99 -14.23
CA ARG A 69 -5.79 10.61 -12.91
C ARG A 69 -7.22 10.50 -12.35
N SER A 70 -8.24 10.47 -13.21
CA SER A 70 -9.64 10.26 -12.81
C SER A 70 -9.84 8.86 -12.24
N GLU A 71 -9.36 7.83 -12.93
CA GLU A 71 -9.49 6.44 -12.51
C GLU A 71 -8.70 6.15 -11.24
N ARG A 72 -7.48 6.67 -11.17
CA ARG A 72 -6.65 6.57 -9.96
C ARG A 72 -7.35 7.19 -8.74
N ARG A 73 -8.01 8.35 -8.92
CA ARG A 73 -8.82 8.99 -7.87
C ARG A 73 -10.01 8.13 -7.47
N ARG A 74 -10.70 7.52 -8.44
CA ARG A 74 -11.84 6.63 -8.16
C ARG A 74 -11.43 5.43 -7.30
N ILE A 75 -10.32 4.79 -7.61
CA ILE A 75 -9.76 3.65 -6.85
C ILE A 75 -9.40 4.10 -5.43
N VAL A 76 -8.64 5.20 -5.29
CA VAL A 76 -8.27 5.74 -3.97
C VAL A 76 -9.51 6.06 -3.14
N SER A 77 -10.51 6.72 -3.72
CA SER A 77 -11.77 7.02 -3.02
C SER A 77 -12.53 5.78 -2.60
N ALA A 78 -12.47 4.68 -3.36
CA ALA A 78 -13.10 3.41 -2.99
C ALA A 78 -12.42 2.77 -1.78
N LEU A 79 -11.09 2.74 -1.76
CA LEU A 79 -10.29 2.22 -0.65
C LEU A 79 -10.43 3.07 0.62
N GLN A 80 -10.51 4.40 0.45
CA GLN A 80 -10.75 5.32 1.57
C GLN A 80 -12.11 5.10 2.25
N ARG A 81 -13.15 4.73 1.50
CA ARG A 81 -14.45 4.36 2.08
C ARG A 81 -14.40 3.08 2.91
N GLN A 82 -13.40 2.24 2.67
CA GLN A 82 -13.12 1.04 3.45
C GLN A 82 -12.18 1.33 4.64
N ALA A 83 -11.91 2.59 4.97
CA ALA A 83 -11.03 2.97 6.07
C ALA A 83 -9.56 2.53 5.91
N ILE A 84 -9.12 2.16 4.70
CA ILE A 84 -7.76 1.66 4.46
C ILE A 84 -6.84 2.83 4.02
N PRO A 85 -5.72 3.09 4.71
CA PRO A 85 -4.73 4.06 4.25
C PRO A 85 -4.17 3.68 2.88
N VAL A 86 -4.13 4.64 1.94
CA VAL A 86 -3.53 4.43 0.61
C VAL A 86 -2.27 5.27 0.47
N LEU A 87 -1.14 4.61 0.21
CA LEU A 87 0.12 5.24 -0.15
C LEU A 87 0.30 5.18 -1.67
N GLN A 88 0.30 6.33 -2.33
CA GLN A 88 0.55 6.41 -3.75
C GLN A 88 2.05 6.50 -4.00
N ILE A 89 2.58 5.50 -4.71
CA ILE A 89 3.99 5.38 -5.07
C ILE A 89 4.10 5.75 -6.56
N PRO A 90 4.79 6.86 -6.90
CA PRO A 90 5.08 7.20 -8.30
C PRO A 90 6.04 6.19 -8.93
N SER A 91 6.22 6.27 -10.25
CA SER A 91 7.30 5.52 -10.91
C SER A 91 8.66 5.98 -10.37
N VAL A 92 9.67 5.11 -10.47
CA VAL A 92 11.06 5.45 -10.12
C VAL A 92 11.52 6.68 -10.91
N ASP A 93 11.21 6.74 -12.20
CA ASP A 93 11.56 7.89 -13.06
C ASP A 93 10.91 9.20 -12.60
N ASP A 94 9.66 9.17 -12.13
CA ASP A 94 8.99 10.37 -11.64
C ASP A 94 9.56 10.82 -10.28
N LEU A 95 10.04 9.88 -9.47
CA LEU A 95 10.74 10.18 -8.22
C LEU A 95 12.12 10.80 -8.47
N THR A 96 12.93 10.20 -9.35
CA THR A 96 14.31 10.64 -9.62
C THR A 96 14.36 11.95 -10.40
N SER A 97 13.39 12.19 -11.28
CA SER A 97 13.25 13.45 -12.02
C SER A 97 12.62 14.59 -11.21
N GLY A 98 12.14 14.32 -9.99
CA GLY A 98 11.43 15.30 -9.16
C GLY A 98 10.03 15.67 -9.65
N ARG A 99 9.51 15.03 -10.71
CA ARG A 99 8.16 15.26 -11.24
C ARG A 99 7.05 14.81 -10.29
N ALA A 100 7.35 13.85 -9.40
CA ALA A 100 6.41 13.38 -8.40
C ALA A 100 7.06 13.17 -7.03
N ARG A 101 6.20 13.11 -6.01
CA ARG A 101 6.55 12.76 -4.63
C ARG A 101 5.63 11.65 -4.17
N ILE A 102 6.10 10.85 -3.22
CA ILE A 102 5.25 9.89 -2.49
C ILE A 102 4.14 10.66 -1.78
N ARG A 103 2.88 10.19 -1.89
CA ARG A 103 1.72 10.85 -1.27
C ARG A 103 0.92 9.84 -0.45
N VAL A 104 0.66 10.18 0.81
CA VAL A 104 -0.30 9.48 1.66
C VAL A 104 -1.68 10.08 1.43
N SER A 105 -2.68 9.25 1.14
CA SER A 105 -4.06 9.72 0.98
C SER A 105 -4.67 10.05 2.34
N LYS A 106 -5.28 11.23 2.48
CA LYS A 106 -5.97 11.63 3.72
C LYS A 106 -7.24 10.79 3.89
N LEU A 107 -7.38 10.06 5.00
CA LEU A 107 -8.60 9.30 5.29
C LEU A 107 -9.79 10.23 5.58
N PRO A 108 -11.03 9.86 5.19
CA PRO A 108 -12.23 10.57 5.63
C PRO A 108 -12.37 10.46 7.16
N PRO A 109 -12.92 11.44 7.88
CA PRO A 109 -13.09 11.35 9.33
C PRO A 109 -13.91 10.11 9.72
N HIS A 110 -13.45 9.35 10.72
CA HIS A 110 -14.21 8.21 11.25
C HIS A 110 -15.48 8.73 11.94
N PRO A 111 -16.65 8.07 11.80
CA PRO A 111 -17.93 8.54 12.31
C PRO A 111 -17.96 8.80 13.83
N HIS A 112 -17.00 8.27 14.59
CA HIS A 112 -16.89 8.43 16.05
C HIS A 112 -15.64 9.20 16.54
N GLY A 113 -14.84 9.85 15.67
CA GLY A 113 -13.66 10.62 16.11
C GLY A 113 -12.40 10.39 15.29
N ALA A 114 -11.25 10.90 15.73
CA ALA A 114 -10.01 10.89 14.97
C ALA A 114 -9.37 9.49 14.87
N TRP A 115 -8.82 9.15 13.71
CA TRP A 115 -8.09 7.90 13.45
C TRP A 115 -6.86 7.67 14.34
N GLY A 116 -6.41 8.69 15.09
CA GLY A 116 -5.25 8.60 15.98
C GLY A 116 -5.39 7.55 17.08
N ASP A 117 -6.62 7.18 17.44
CA ASP A 117 -6.90 6.23 18.52
C ASP A 117 -7.11 4.79 18.01
N LEU A 118 -7.27 4.60 16.69
CA LEU A 118 -7.60 3.31 16.05
C LEU A 118 -6.50 2.77 15.15
N LEU A 119 -5.50 3.58 14.79
CA LEU A 119 -4.28 3.07 14.18
C LEU A 119 -3.51 2.30 15.26
N PRO A 120 -3.09 1.04 15.03
CA PRO A 120 -2.26 0.34 15.98
C PRO A 120 -1.03 1.20 16.26
N THR A 121 -0.79 1.48 17.54
CA THR A 121 0.15 2.47 18.09
C THR A 121 1.64 2.18 17.76
N ARG A 122 1.93 1.32 16.78
CA ARG A 122 3.26 0.79 16.46
C ARG A 122 4.10 1.67 15.54
N LEU A 123 3.81 2.96 15.43
CA LEU A 123 4.74 3.93 14.84
C LEU A 123 5.22 5.02 15.81
N SER A 124 4.82 4.96 17.09
CA SER A 124 5.44 5.79 18.13
C SER A 124 5.89 4.96 19.35
N GLY A 125 7.18 4.64 19.41
CA GLY A 125 7.85 4.45 20.71
C GLY A 125 8.75 3.23 20.87
N ARG A 126 10.06 3.42 20.61
CA ARG A 126 11.22 3.27 21.53
C ARG A 126 12.49 3.24 20.65
N GLY A 127 13.50 4.10 20.77
CA GLY A 127 13.92 4.94 21.89
C GLY A 127 15.04 4.26 22.69
N ARG A 128 16.30 4.51 22.27
CA ARG A 128 17.59 4.48 22.99
C ARG A 128 17.98 3.24 23.81
N GLY A 129 19.20 2.78 23.54
CA GLY A 129 20.06 2.04 24.48
C GLY A 129 21.50 2.06 23.96
N GLY A 130 22.29 3.02 24.40
CA GLY A 130 23.75 2.90 24.36
C GLY A 130 24.22 2.14 25.60
N CYS A 131 25.29 1.35 25.47
CA CYS A 131 26.32 1.13 26.50
C CYS A 131 27.48 0.39 25.83
N GLY A 132 28.70 0.79 26.20
CA GLY A 132 29.95 0.35 25.61
C GLY A 132 30.38 -1.06 25.95
N GLY A 133 31.51 -1.41 25.33
CA GLY A 133 32.33 -2.61 25.51
C GLY A 133 33.51 -2.48 24.56
#